data_AF-A0A8U0WIQ3-F1
#
_entry.id   AF-A0A8U0WIQ3-F1
#
_cell.length_a   1.000
_cell.length_b   1.000
_cell.length_c   1.000
_cell.angle_alpha   90.00
_cell.angle_beta   90.00
_cell.angle_gamma   90.00
#
_symmetry.space_group_name_H-M   'P 1'
#
loop_
_entity.id
_entity.type
_entity.pdbx_description
1 polymer ?
#
loop_
_entity_poly.entity_id
_entity_poly.type
_entity_poly.pdbx_seq_one_letter_code
_entity_poly.pdbx_strand_id
1 'polypeptide(L)'
;MPSIEKVSAEKHVGDATVLTYHKGHVFSGGIDGKIKIWDNDLNLIRSVDAHEAYLYALTVNSSGKLYSSSCDGSVKFMQPPYDKVEELLLCDDAIEAMCCEGDTLYIGDEKGLVTNWQDDKMLLKYNLVEEVKSLAAEKGWIYTVRDWDVVVSELLPGKSGKYVTRAVLDGKSPLCLLGPVLTDRHKYLAYPDRTGKGLTLVKNLLAERFSIAWQLPDCHEMIVNALCGDEKFLYSGGYDNKVKGWTDLDEEKPKALGEIDLGSCVNCLCCGNDNTVYIACSDGIIRRAKFL
;
A
#
# COMPACT_ATOMS: atom_id res chain seq x y z
N MET A 1 25.16 -4.97 -3.05
CA MET A 1 24.23 -6.10 -3.23
C MET A 1 23.14 -5.92 -2.20
N PRO A 2 21.88 -6.22 -2.53
CA PRO A 2 20.79 -6.12 -1.58
C PRO A 2 21.05 -6.96 -0.33
N SER A 3 20.67 -6.45 0.84
CA SER A 3 20.87 -7.16 2.12
C SER A 3 19.84 -6.76 3.17
N ILE A 4 19.55 -7.70 4.08
CA ILE A 4 18.75 -7.45 5.29
C ILE A 4 19.67 -6.84 6.35
N GLU A 5 19.35 -5.62 6.78
CA GLU A 5 20.10 -4.90 7.81
C GLU A 5 19.58 -5.17 9.22
N LYS A 6 18.26 -5.32 9.36
CA LYS A 6 17.59 -5.53 10.65
C LYS A 6 16.45 -6.53 10.52
N VAL A 7 16.24 -7.26 11.61
CA VAL A 7 15.15 -8.22 11.79
C VAL A 7 14.53 -7.94 13.16
N SER A 8 13.21 -7.85 13.24
CA SER A 8 12.52 -7.58 14.49
C SER A 8 12.77 -8.71 15.50
N ALA A 9 13.08 -8.35 16.74
CA ALA A 9 13.28 -9.32 17.82
C ALA A 9 11.96 -9.98 18.26
N GLU A 10 10.87 -9.21 18.19
CA GLU A 10 9.51 -9.70 18.34
C GLU A 10 8.85 -9.93 16.98
N LYS A 11 7.80 -10.77 16.97
CA LYS A 11 7.01 -11.06 15.78
C LYS A 11 5.51 -11.05 16.10
N HIS A 12 4.70 -10.94 15.06
CA HIS A 12 3.28 -11.27 15.15
C HIS A 12 3.09 -12.77 15.37
N VAL A 13 1.98 -13.15 16.00
CA VAL A 13 1.58 -14.56 16.09
C VAL A 13 0.95 -14.95 14.76
N GLY A 14 1.70 -15.67 13.92
CA GLY A 14 1.32 -15.94 12.53
C GLY A 14 1.77 -14.82 11.61
N ASP A 15 1.06 -14.61 10.49
CA ASP A 15 1.44 -13.64 9.46
C ASP A 15 1.47 -12.19 9.97
N ALA A 16 2.53 -11.47 9.60
CA ALA A 16 2.50 -10.02 9.53
C ALA A 16 1.92 -9.65 8.16
N THR A 17 0.78 -8.97 8.14
CA THR A 17 -0.05 -8.79 6.94
C THR A 17 0.12 -7.43 6.30
N VAL A 18 0.38 -6.39 7.09
CA VAL A 18 0.35 -4.99 6.64
C VAL A 18 1.45 -4.16 7.28
N LEU A 19 1.93 -3.15 6.56
CA LEU A 19 2.92 -2.18 7.01
C LEU A 19 2.57 -0.76 6.58
N THR A 20 2.92 0.21 7.43
CA THR A 20 3.01 1.61 7.02
C THR A 20 4.14 2.32 7.76
N TYR A 21 4.59 3.46 7.24
CA TYR A 21 5.70 4.22 7.78
C TYR A 21 5.31 5.69 7.98
N HIS A 22 5.65 6.26 9.13
CA HIS A 22 5.46 7.69 9.38
C HIS A 22 6.55 8.23 10.30
N LYS A 23 7.30 9.23 9.83
CA LYS A 23 8.24 10.05 10.62
C LYS A 23 9.08 9.22 11.61
N GLY A 24 9.82 8.23 11.11
CA GLY A 24 10.71 7.41 11.93
C GLY A 24 10.06 6.23 12.65
N HIS A 25 8.76 6.02 12.46
CA HIS A 25 8.03 4.89 13.04
C HIS A 25 7.53 3.97 11.95
N VAL A 26 7.70 2.67 12.17
CA VAL A 26 7.08 1.61 11.38
C VAL A 26 5.89 1.10 12.17
N PHE A 27 4.76 0.90 11.49
CA PHE A 27 3.58 0.28 12.07
C PHE A 27 3.32 -1.00 11.31
N SER A 28 3.14 -2.11 12.03
CA SER A 28 2.80 -3.41 11.45
C SER A 28 1.51 -3.96 12.04
N GLY A 29 0.72 -4.61 11.20
CA GLY A 29 -0.45 -5.38 11.59
C GLY A 29 -0.28 -6.86 11.22
N GLY A 30 -0.99 -7.74 11.92
CA GLY A 30 -0.91 -9.18 11.66
C GLY A 30 -2.23 -9.91 11.85
N ILE A 31 -2.16 -11.24 11.66
CA ILE A 31 -3.29 -12.15 11.86
C ILE A 31 -3.76 -12.22 13.32
N ASP A 32 -2.89 -11.81 14.24
CA ASP A 32 -3.16 -11.74 15.69
C ASP A 32 -3.99 -10.52 16.12
N GLY A 33 -4.44 -9.69 15.18
CA GLY A 33 -5.24 -8.48 15.47
C GLY A 33 -4.46 -7.36 16.15
N LYS A 34 -3.16 -7.54 16.36
CA LYS A 34 -2.30 -6.55 17.01
C LYS A 34 -1.76 -5.56 15.99
N ILE A 35 -1.58 -4.32 16.44
CA ILE A 35 -0.72 -3.35 15.78
C ILE A 35 0.55 -3.20 16.61
N LYS A 36 1.71 -3.43 16.00
CA LYS A 36 3.03 -3.20 16.62
C LYS A 36 3.65 -1.93 16.03
N ILE A 37 4.27 -1.15 16.91
CA ILE A 37 4.92 0.12 16.58
C ILE A 37 6.40 -0.03 16.86
N TRP A 38 7.23 0.28 15.87
CA TRP A 38 8.67 0.09 15.89
C TRP A 38 9.39 1.40 15.60
N ASP A 39 10.61 1.55 16.13
CA ASP A 39 11.52 2.57 15.62
C ASP A 39 12.16 2.15 14.29
N ASN A 40 13.00 3.02 13.73
CA ASN A 40 13.70 2.73 12.47
C ASN A 40 14.60 1.49 12.54
N ASP A 41 15.09 1.11 13.72
CA ASP A 41 15.97 -0.04 13.96
C ASP A 41 15.20 -1.33 14.30
N LEU A 42 13.87 -1.30 14.17
CA LEU A 42 12.96 -2.40 14.52
C LEU A 42 12.99 -2.79 16.00
N ASN A 43 13.31 -1.84 16.88
CA ASN A 43 13.05 -2.01 18.31
C ASN A 43 11.55 -1.78 18.55
N LEU A 44 10.91 -2.70 19.27
CA LEU A 44 9.51 -2.55 19.60
C LEU A 44 9.31 -1.40 20.60
N ILE A 45 8.50 -0.43 20.21
CA ILE A 45 8.08 0.68 21.07
C ILE A 45 6.78 0.30 21.81
N ARG A 46 5.83 -0.29 21.08
CA ARG A 46 4.50 -0.63 21.62
C ARG A 46 3.85 -1.77 20.85
N SER A 47 3.07 -2.59 21.54
CA SER A 47 2.13 -3.55 20.97
C SER A 47 0.72 -3.21 21.45
N VAL A 48 -0.22 -3.06 20.53
CA VAL A 48 -1.61 -2.66 20.81
C VAL A 48 -2.55 -3.77 20.36
N ASP A 49 -3.42 -4.23 21.25
CA ASP A 49 -4.56 -5.10 20.91
C ASP A 49 -5.65 -4.26 20.23
N ALA A 50 -5.55 -4.09 18.92
CA ALA A 50 -6.42 -3.21 18.16
C ALA A 50 -7.70 -3.90 17.71
N HIS A 51 -7.60 -5.16 17.29
CA HIS A 51 -8.65 -5.95 16.67
C HIS A 51 -8.70 -7.37 17.25
N GLU A 52 -9.84 -8.03 17.09
CA GLU A 52 -10.03 -9.43 17.53
C GLU A 52 -9.71 -10.44 16.42
N ALA A 53 -9.45 -9.94 15.21
CA ALA A 53 -9.16 -10.73 14.03
C ALA A 53 -8.08 -10.05 13.18
N TYR A 54 -7.70 -10.70 12.08
CA TYR A 54 -6.60 -10.25 11.23
C TYR A 54 -6.84 -8.90 10.57
N LEU A 55 -5.77 -8.12 10.46
CA LEU A 55 -5.80 -6.81 9.78
C LEU A 55 -5.68 -6.97 8.27
N TYR A 56 -6.58 -6.28 7.56
CA TYR A 56 -6.61 -6.21 6.11
C TYR A 56 -5.80 -5.03 5.56
N ALA A 57 -5.97 -3.84 6.14
CA ALA A 57 -5.29 -2.63 5.70
C ALA A 57 -4.85 -1.78 6.90
N LEU A 58 -3.75 -1.05 6.70
CA LEU A 58 -3.18 -0.14 7.67
C LEU A 58 -2.64 1.10 6.95
N THR A 59 -3.08 2.29 7.35
CA THR A 59 -2.61 3.53 6.75
C THR A 59 -2.49 4.63 7.80
N VAL A 60 -1.64 5.61 7.52
CA VAL A 60 -1.32 6.71 8.44
C VAL A 60 -1.44 8.03 7.70
N ASN A 61 -2.12 8.98 8.31
CA ASN A 61 -2.32 10.30 7.74
C ASN A 61 -1.15 11.25 8.08
N SER A 62 -1.23 12.49 7.61
CA SER A 62 -0.14 13.49 7.77
C SER A 62 0.11 13.91 9.22
N SER A 63 -0.91 13.83 10.07
CA SER A 63 -0.85 14.09 11.51
C SER A 63 -0.39 12.89 12.34
N GLY A 64 -0.17 11.73 11.73
CA GLY A 64 0.26 10.50 12.42
C GLY A 64 -0.89 9.69 13.01
N LYS A 65 -2.15 10.02 12.67
CA LYS A 65 -3.31 9.20 13.00
C LYS A 65 -3.31 7.96 12.12
N LEU A 66 -3.35 6.80 12.77
CA LEU A 66 -3.32 5.48 12.16
C LEU A 66 -4.74 4.95 12.04
N TYR A 67 -5.07 4.40 10.88
CA TYR A 67 -6.33 3.74 10.58
C TYR A 67 -6.08 2.29 10.23
N SER A 68 -6.90 1.38 10.77
CA SER A 68 -6.82 -0.05 10.54
C SER A 68 -8.19 -0.64 10.22
N SER A 69 -8.22 -1.60 9.29
CA SER A 69 -9.40 -2.41 8.98
C SER A 69 -9.12 -3.88 9.25
N SER A 70 -10.16 -4.63 9.61
CA SER A 70 -10.03 -6.00 10.09
C SER A 70 -11.17 -6.90 9.62
N CYS A 71 -10.92 -8.20 9.64
CA CYS A 71 -11.94 -9.24 9.44
C CYS A 71 -13.05 -9.23 10.51
N ASP A 72 -12.85 -8.53 11.62
CA ASP A 72 -13.92 -8.28 12.60
C ASP A 72 -14.99 -7.30 12.09
N GLY A 73 -14.85 -6.77 10.87
CA GLY A 73 -15.79 -5.87 10.22
C GLY A 73 -15.61 -4.40 10.61
N SER A 74 -14.72 -4.09 11.55
CA SER A 74 -14.51 -2.72 12.01
C SER A 74 -13.38 -2.02 11.28
N VAL A 75 -13.56 -0.72 11.06
CA VAL A 75 -12.48 0.22 10.81
C VAL A 75 -12.25 1.00 12.11
N LYS A 76 -11.01 0.98 12.60
CA LYS A 76 -10.61 1.65 13.84
C LYS A 76 -9.51 2.67 13.55
N PHE A 77 -9.29 3.56 14.51
CA PHE A 77 -8.18 4.47 14.48
C PHE A 77 -7.51 4.61 15.85
N MET A 78 -6.27 5.07 15.82
CA MET A 78 -5.54 5.54 17.00
C MET A 78 -4.60 6.67 16.61
N GLN A 79 -4.25 7.52 17.57
CA GLN A 79 -3.38 8.67 17.37
C GLN A 79 -2.33 8.72 18.48
N PRO A 80 -1.17 9.38 18.28
CA PRO A 80 -0.16 9.53 19.33
C PRO A 80 -0.79 10.04 20.64
N PRO A 81 -0.45 9.44 21.80
CA PRO A 81 0.64 8.48 22.04
C PRO A 81 0.30 6.99 21.78
N TYR A 82 -0.77 6.72 21.03
CA TYR A 82 -1.24 5.38 20.63
C TYR A 82 -1.63 4.49 21.82
N ASP A 83 -2.25 5.08 22.83
CA ASP A 83 -2.73 4.42 24.04
C ASP A 83 -4.21 4.03 23.98
N LYS A 84 -4.96 4.62 23.05
CA LYS A 84 -6.40 4.40 22.87
C LYS A 84 -6.73 4.06 21.42
N VAL A 85 -7.54 3.02 21.25
CA VAL A 85 -8.13 2.60 19.98
C VAL A 85 -9.60 2.99 19.98
N GLU A 86 -10.05 3.60 18.89
CA GLU A 86 -11.43 4.08 18.71
C GLU A 86 -12.01 3.48 17.43
N GLU A 87 -13.31 3.18 17.45
CA GLU A 87 -14.03 2.71 16.27
C GLU A 87 -14.41 3.91 15.39
N LEU A 88 -14.08 3.83 14.10
CA LEU A 88 -14.53 4.79 13.09
C LEU A 88 -15.88 4.38 12.52
N LEU A 89 -15.98 3.12 12.10
CA LEU A 89 -17.22 2.53 11.59
C LEU A 89 -17.21 1.00 11.69
N LEU A 90 -18.41 0.44 11.72
CA LEU A 90 -18.67 -0.99 11.54
C LEU A 90 -19.20 -1.22 10.12
N CYS A 91 -18.56 -2.12 9.39
CA CYS A 91 -18.85 -2.42 7.99
C CYS A 91 -19.55 -3.77 7.88
N ASP A 92 -20.51 -3.87 6.96
CA ASP A 92 -21.09 -5.17 6.57
C ASP A 92 -20.17 -5.92 5.59
N ASP A 93 -19.31 -5.19 4.90
CA ASP A 93 -18.47 -5.63 3.80
C ASP A 93 -16.98 -5.57 4.19
N ALA A 94 -16.15 -6.45 3.61
CA ALA A 94 -14.72 -6.45 3.89
C ALA A 94 -14.05 -5.16 3.36
N ILE A 95 -13.21 -4.55 4.21
CA ILE A 95 -12.41 -3.37 3.87
C ILE A 95 -10.97 -3.80 3.65
N GLU A 96 -10.64 -4.19 2.42
CA GLU A 96 -9.29 -4.62 2.03
C GLU A 96 -8.35 -3.48 1.65
N ALA A 97 -8.88 -2.29 1.36
CA ALA A 97 -8.09 -1.18 0.85
C ALA A 97 -8.37 0.14 1.56
N MET A 98 -7.30 0.74 2.10
CA MET A 98 -7.33 2.08 2.67
C MET A 98 -6.09 2.85 2.28
N CYS A 99 -6.22 4.17 2.07
CA CYS A 99 -5.09 5.07 1.92
C CYS A 99 -5.41 6.46 2.48
N CYS A 100 -4.39 7.22 2.84
CA CYS A 100 -4.54 8.61 3.22
C CYS A 100 -3.92 9.55 2.18
N GLU A 101 -4.66 10.61 1.83
CA GLU A 101 -4.12 11.79 1.17
C GLU A 101 -4.14 12.96 2.16
N GLY A 102 -2.97 13.35 2.67
CA GLY A 102 -2.89 14.36 3.73
C GLY A 102 -3.61 13.86 4.98
N ASP A 103 -4.68 14.54 5.39
CA ASP A 103 -5.54 14.14 6.51
C ASP A 103 -6.85 13.45 6.07
N THR A 104 -7.06 13.29 4.76
CA THR A 104 -8.24 12.62 4.21
C THR A 104 -7.99 11.12 4.11
N LEU A 105 -8.83 10.31 4.74
CA LEU A 105 -8.82 8.86 4.60
C LEU A 105 -9.75 8.46 3.45
N TYR A 106 -9.29 7.52 2.62
CA TYR A 106 -10.09 6.82 1.61
C TYR A 106 -10.21 5.35 1.98
N ILE A 107 -11.42 4.82 1.86
CA ILE A 107 -11.78 3.44 2.19
C ILE A 107 -12.48 2.84 0.98
N GLY A 108 -12.02 1.69 0.50
CA GLY A 108 -12.67 0.92 -0.55
C GLY A 108 -13.19 -0.42 -0.01
N ASP A 109 -14.38 -0.83 -0.43
CA ASP A 109 -15.02 -2.08 -0.02
C ASP A 109 -15.12 -3.14 -1.13
N GLU A 110 -15.63 -4.32 -0.75
CA GLU A 110 -15.83 -5.46 -1.66
C GLU A 110 -16.91 -5.23 -2.73
N LYS A 111 -17.67 -4.14 -2.69
CA LYS A 111 -18.70 -3.80 -3.69
C LYS A 111 -18.27 -2.69 -4.63
N GLY A 112 -17.04 -2.21 -4.50
CA GLY A 112 -16.50 -1.13 -5.31
C GLY A 112 -16.94 0.26 -4.86
N LEU A 113 -17.51 0.39 -3.67
CA LEU A 113 -17.78 1.69 -3.10
C LEU A 113 -16.49 2.21 -2.43
N VAL A 114 -16.04 3.37 -2.90
CA VAL A 114 -15.00 4.15 -2.24
C VAL A 114 -15.65 5.29 -1.48
N THR A 115 -15.26 5.47 -0.22
CA THR A 115 -15.68 6.59 0.61
C THR A 115 -14.47 7.38 1.06
N ASN A 116 -14.64 8.69 1.26
CA ASN A 116 -13.61 9.52 1.87
C ASN A 116 -14.08 10.18 3.16
N TRP A 117 -13.15 10.38 4.08
CA TRP A 117 -13.40 10.76 5.45
C TRP A 117 -12.42 11.83 5.90
N GLN A 118 -12.91 12.79 6.66
CA GLN A 118 -12.12 13.83 7.32
C GLN A 118 -12.73 14.12 8.69
N ASP A 119 -11.89 14.31 9.70
CA ASP A 119 -12.33 14.53 11.09
C ASP A 119 -13.36 13.49 11.55
N ASP A 120 -13.10 12.22 11.19
CA ASP A 120 -13.90 11.04 11.52
C ASP A 120 -15.34 11.08 10.97
N LYS A 121 -15.57 11.92 9.95
CA LYS A 121 -16.84 12.05 9.25
C LYS A 121 -16.69 11.71 7.78
N MET A 122 -17.59 10.88 7.28
CA MET A 122 -17.70 10.60 5.85
C MET A 122 -18.10 11.86 5.10
N LEU A 123 -17.33 12.19 4.07
CA LEU A 123 -17.59 13.33 3.20
C LEU A 123 -18.40 12.92 1.97
N LEU A 124 -17.89 11.95 1.19
CA LEU A 124 -18.46 11.54 -0.09
C LEU A 124 -18.34 10.03 -0.31
N LYS A 125 -19.11 9.56 -1.30
CA LYS A 125 -19.20 8.17 -1.76
C LYS A 125 -19.01 8.12 -3.29
N TYR A 126 -18.28 7.12 -3.78
CA TYR A 126 -17.95 6.93 -5.19
C TYR A 126 -18.13 5.45 -5.56
N ASN A 127 -19.02 5.13 -6.50
CA ASN A 127 -19.29 3.72 -6.88
C ASN A 127 -18.42 3.30 -8.07
N LEU A 128 -17.22 2.78 -7.82
CA LEU A 128 -16.22 2.44 -8.83
C LEU A 128 -16.36 1.01 -9.41
N VAL A 129 -17.53 0.39 -9.20
CA VAL A 129 -18.06 -0.83 -9.86
C VAL A 129 -17.39 -2.15 -9.47
N GLU A 130 -16.07 -2.23 -9.37
CA GLU A 130 -15.36 -3.46 -8.96
C GLU A 130 -14.87 -3.40 -7.51
N GLU A 131 -14.79 -4.56 -6.85
CA GLU A 131 -14.25 -4.70 -5.50
C GLU A 131 -12.89 -3.99 -5.36
N VAL A 132 -12.66 -3.28 -4.26
CA VAL A 132 -11.42 -2.51 -4.09
C VAL A 132 -10.43 -3.27 -3.21
N LYS A 133 -9.49 -3.96 -3.85
CA LYS A 133 -8.41 -4.69 -3.15
C LYS A 133 -7.14 -3.87 -2.95
N SER A 134 -6.92 -2.88 -3.79
CA SER A 134 -5.85 -1.89 -3.61
C SER A 134 -6.31 -0.53 -4.07
N LEU A 135 -5.91 0.50 -3.32
CA LEU A 135 -6.43 1.85 -3.41
C LEU A 135 -5.28 2.85 -3.22
N ALA A 136 -5.24 3.86 -4.07
CA ALA A 136 -4.44 5.07 -3.85
C ALA A 136 -5.27 6.30 -4.19
N ALA A 137 -4.92 7.43 -3.58
CA ALA A 137 -5.55 8.71 -3.85
C ALA A 137 -4.52 9.84 -3.80
N GLU A 138 -4.64 10.79 -4.72
CA GLU A 138 -3.84 12.03 -4.73
C GLU A 138 -4.57 13.13 -5.49
N LYS A 139 -4.67 14.33 -4.90
CA LYS A 139 -5.11 15.56 -5.56
C LYS A 139 -6.43 15.46 -6.31
N GLY A 140 -7.41 14.79 -5.72
CA GLY A 140 -8.71 14.57 -6.36
C GLY A 140 -8.70 13.45 -7.41
N TRP A 141 -7.72 12.55 -7.37
CA TRP A 141 -7.68 11.33 -8.18
C TRP A 141 -7.79 10.11 -7.28
N ILE A 142 -8.50 9.09 -7.76
CA ILE A 142 -8.65 7.81 -7.11
C ILE A 142 -8.19 6.72 -8.07
N TYR A 143 -7.40 5.79 -7.56
CA TYR A 143 -6.85 4.64 -8.26
C TYR A 143 -7.35 3.39 -7.56
N THR A 144 -8.06 2.52 -8.26
CA THR A 144 -8.58 1.27 -7.70
C THR A 144 -8.19 0.09 -8.56
N VAL A 145 -7.97 -1.06 -7.94
CA VAL A 145 -7.73 -2.31 -8.64
C VAL A 145 -8.15 -3.52 -7.79
N ARG A 146 -8.65 -4.55 -8.47
CA ARG A 146 -8.79 -5.91 -7.94
C ARG A 146 -7.86 -6.89 -8.65
N ASP A 147 -8.34 -7.52 -9.72
CA ASP A 147 -7.70 -8.65 -10.38
C ASP A 147 -7.49 -8.47 -11.89
N TRP A 148 -8.20 -7.53 -12.54
CA TRP A 148 -8.21 -7.44 -14.00
C TRP A 148 -7.91 -6.05 -14.54
N ASP A 149 -8.48 -5.02 -13.91
CA ASP A 149 -8.39 -3.65 -14.38
C ASP A 149 -7.97 -2.69 -13.27
N VAL A 150 -6.97 -1.88 -13.57
CA VAL A 150 -6.60 -0.69 -12.81
C VAL A 150 -7.42 0.48 -13.36
N VAL A 151 -8.28 1.05 -12.52
CA VAL A 151 -9.18 2.13 -12.88
C VAL A 151 -8.66 3.44 -12.31
N VAL A 152 -8.47 4.44 -13.18
CA VAL A 152 -8.07 5.79 -12.80
C VAL A 152 -9.26 6.73 -12.93
N SER A 153 -9.69 7.30 -11.81
CA SER A 153 -10.86 8.18 -11.72
C SER A 153 -10.46 9.58 -11.25
N GLU A 154 -10.94 10.61 -11.95
CA GLU A 154 -10.80 12.01 -11.53
C GLU A 154 -12.09 12.49 -10.86
N LEU A 155 -11.97 13.01 -9.65
CA LEU A 155 -13.08 13.59 -8.90
C LEU A 155 -13.43 14.95 -9.48
N LEU A 156 -14.71 15.16 -9.76
CA LEU A 156 -15.20 16.45 -10.23
C LEU A 156 -15.42 17.39 -9.03
N PRO A 157 -15.07 18.68 -9.14
CA PRO A 157 -15.33 19.66 -8.10
C PRO A 157 -16.81 19.70 -7.70
N GLY A 158 -17.07 19.82 -6.40
CA GLY A 158 -18.40 19.98 -5.83
C GLY A 158 -18.74 18.94 -4.78
N LYS A 159 -19.94 19.06 -4.20
CA LYS A 159 -20.41 18.21 -3.08
C LYS A 159 -21.22 16.99 -3.52
N SER A 160 -21.14 16.61 -4.80
CA SER A 160 -22.00 15.58 -5.39
C SER A 160 -21.37 14.20 -5.49
N GLY A 161 -20.07 14.06 -5.19
CA GLY A 161 -19.36 12.78 -5.36
C GLY A 161 -19.24 12.34 -6.82
N LYS A 162 -19.39 13.27 -7.78
CA LYS A 162 -19.22 12.95 -9.20
C LYS A 162 -17.75 12.76 -9.55
N TYR A 163 -17.49 11.86 -10.48
CA TYR A 163 -16.16 11.56 -10.98
C TYR A 163 -16.24 11.17 -12.47
N VAL A 164 -15.09 11.14 -13.13
CA VAL A 164 -14.94 10.67 -14.51
C VAL A 164 -13.82 9.65 -14.55
N THR A 165 -14.08 8.48 -15.14
CA THR A 165 -13.03 7.51 -15.45
C THR A 165 -12.14 8.04 -16.56
N ARG A 166 -10.85 8.21 -16.28
CA ARG A 166 -9.84 8.74 -17.21
C ARG A 166 -9.02 7.64 -17.88
N ALA A 167 -8.86 6.50 -17.23
CA ALA A 167 -8.22 5.32 -17.81
C ALA A 167 -8.74 4.03 -17.17
N VAL A 168 -8.69 2.96 -17.95
CA VAL A 168 -8.86 1.57 -17.53
C VAL A 168 -7.67 0.82 -18.14
N LEU A 169 -6.84 0.22 -17.30
CA LEU A 169 -5.56 -0.37 -17.69
C LEU A 169 -5.51 -1.84 -17.27
N ASP A 170 -4.98 -2.69 -18.13
CA ASP A 170 -4.86 -4.13 -17.84
C ASP A 170 -3.85 -4.38 -16.70
N GLY A 171 -4.32 -4.89 -15.56
CA GLY A 171 -3.45 -5.12 -14.39
C GLY A 171 -4.22 -5.56 -13.16
N LYS A 172 -3.51 -6.00 -12.12
CA LYS A 172 -4.13 -6.46 -10.86
C LYS A 172 -3.50 -5.81 -9.64
N SER A 173 -4.07 -6.09 -8.47
CA SER A 173 -3.55 -5.65 -7.18
C SER A 173 -2.20 -6.30 -6.83
N PRO A 174 -1.35 -5.61 -6.04
CA PRO A 174 -1.54 -4.25 -5.52
C PRO A 174 -1.13 -3.16 -6.53
N LEU A 175 -1.49 -1.90 -6.28
CA LEU A 175 -0.97 -0.74 -7.01
C LEU A 175 -0.12 0.19 -6.13
N CYS A 176 0.75 0.98 -6.75
CA CYS A 176 1.60 1.95 -6.05
C CYS A 176 1.85 3.19 -6.93
N LEU A 177 1.65 4.38 -6.36
CA LEU A 177 2.08 5.66 -6.94
C LEU A 177 3.53 5.92 -6.56
N LEU A 178 4.35 6.35 -7.52
CA LEU A 178 5.79 6.55 -7.31
C LEU A 178 6.42 7.51 -8.32
N GLY A 179 7.71 7.80 -8.12
CA GLY A 179 8.44 8.77 -8.93
C GLY A 179 8.28 10.21 -8.43
N PRO A 180 8.98 11.17 -9.06
CA PRO A 180 8.88 12.57 -8.66
C PRO A 180 7.44 13.08 -8.80
N VAL A 181 7.01 13.90 -7.86
CA VAL A 181 5.72 14.58 -7.93
C VAL A 181 5.84 15.75 -8.92
N LEU A 182 5.11 15.65 -10.03
CA LEU A 182 5.06 16.64 -11.10
C LEU A 182 3.65 17.22 -11.15
N THR A 183 3.51 18.55 -11.05
CA THR A 183 2.19 19.21 -11.06
C THR A 183 1.21 18.56 -10.08
N ASP A 184 1.68 18.36 -8.85
CA ASP A 184 0.96 17.80 -7.69
C ASP A 184 0.70 16.29 -7.67
N ARG A 185 1.01 15.54 -8.73
CA ARG A 185 0.82 14.08 -8.78
C ARG A 185 2.10 13.31 -9.05
N HIS A 186 2.17 12.08 -8.54
CA HIS A 186 3.28 11.18 -8.84
C HIS A 186 3.39 10.94 -10.35
N LYS A 187 4.62 10.94 -10.87
CA LYS A 187 4.89 10.73 -12.30
C LYS A 187 4.44 9.35 -12.79
N TYR A 188 4.53 8.32 -11.95
CA TYR A 188 4.25 6.95 -12.33
C TYR A 188 3.22 6.27 -11.44
N LEU A 189 2.61 5.24 -12.03
CA LEU A 189 1.78 4.26 -11.36
C LEU A 189 2.34 2.87 -11.73
N ALA A 190 2.59 2.04 -10.72
CA ALA A 190 3.06 0.67 -10.88
C ALA A 190 2.03 -0.33 -10.36
N TYR A 191 1.91 -1.48 -11.03
CA TYR A 191 1.04 -2.59 -10.65
C TYR A 191 1.47 -3.89 -11.35
N PRO A 192 1.13 -5.07 -10.84
CA PRO A 192 1.34 -6.32 -11.55
C PRO A 192 0.50 -6.45 -12.82
N ASP A 193 1.03 -7.14 -13.83
CA ASP A 193 0.24 -7.56 -14.99
C ASP A 193 -0.85 -8.58 -14.59
N ARG A 194 -1.78 -8.92 -15.49
CA ARG A 194 -2.88 -9.87 -15.20
C ARG A 194 -2.42 -11.28 -14.81
N THR A 195 -1.19 -11.68 -15.12
CA THR A 195 -0.65 -12.96 -14.63
C THR A 195 -0.31 -12.88 -13.14
N GLY A 196 -0.05 -11.67 -12.64
CA GLY A 196 0.43 -11.37 -11.30
C GLY A 196 1.91 -11.63 -11.09
N LYS A 197 2.64 -12.08 -12.12
CA LYS A 197 4.07 -12.42 -12.03
C LYS A 197 4.98 -11.35 -12.64
N GLY A 198 4.43 -10.55 -13.55
CA GLY A 198 5.13 -9.41 -14.13
C GLY A 198 4.70 -8.08 -13.53
N LEU A 199 5.46 -7.03 -13.81
CA LEU A 199 5.18 -5.66 -13.41
C LEU A 199 4.95 -4.77 -14.63
N THR A 200 4.02 -3.83 -14.49
CA THR A 200 3.76 -2.75 -15.44
C THR A 200 4.01 -1.41 -14.76
N LEU A 201 4.76 -0.53 -15.42
CA LEU A 201 4.88 0.88 -15.04
C LEU A 201 4.19 1.73 -16.11
N VAL A 202 3.29 2.62 -15.70
CA VAL A 202 2.64 3.59 -16.59
C VAL A 202 2.95 5.02 -16.18
N LYS A 203 2.93 5.91 -17.17
CA LYS A 203 3.04 7.36 -16.99
C LYS A 203 1.72 7.93 -16.48
N ASN A 204 1.66 8.34 -15.21
CA ASN A 204 0.41 8.69 -14.52
C ASN A 204 -0.15 10.09 -14.88
N LEU A 205 0.62 10.90 -15.61
CA LEU A 205 0.19 12.24 -15.98
C LEU A 205 -0.81 12.24 -17.13
N LEU A 206 -1.85 13.08 -17.04
CA LEU A 206 -2.90 13.18 -18.06
C LEU A 206 -2.35 13.54 -19.45
N ALA A 207 -1.31 14.37 -19.51
CA ALA A 207 -0.62 14.73 -20.74
C ALA A 207 0.02 13.51 -21.45
N GLU A 208 0.44 12.52 -20.67
CA GLU A 208 1.05 11.27 -21.14
C GLU A 208 0.02 10.15 -21.32
N ARG A 209 -1.26 10.43 -21.06
CA ARG A 209 -2.41 9.56 -21.34
C ARG A 209 -2.29 8.14 -20.75
N PHE A 210 -1.65 8.00 -19.59
CA PHE A 210 -1.51 6.68 -18.94
C PHE A 210 -0.78 5.64 -19.82
N SER A 211 0.10 6.10 -20.73
CA SER A 211 0.86 5.20 -21.59
C SER A 211 1.84 4.36 -20.78
N ILE A 212 2.01 3.11 -21.20
CA ILE A 212 3.01 2.19 -20.64
C ILE A 212 4.41 2.78 -20.82
N ALA A 213 5.15 2.92 -19.72
CA ALA A 213 6.58 3.25 -19.74
C ALA A 213 7.39 1.99 -20.07
N TRP A 214 7.12 0.90 -19.36
CA TRP A 214 7.71 -0.41 -19.61
C TRP A 214 6.91 -1.52 -18.92
N GLN A 215 7.18 -2.75 -19.35
CA GLN A 215 6.66 -3.98 -18.75
C GLN A 215 7.80 -4.98 -18.52
N LEU A 216 7.73 -5.66 -17.38
CA LEU A 216 8.64 -6.72 -16.98
C LEU A 216 7.84 -8.01 -16.76
N PRO A 217 7.62 -8.83 -17.81
CA PRO A 217 6.94 -10.11 -17.65
C PRO A 217 7.78 -11.07 -16.79
N ASP A 218 7.10 -11.94 -16.03
CA ASP A 218 7.71 -13.03 -15.26
C ASP A 218 8.89 -12.60 -14.36
N CYS A 219 8.82 -11.39 -13.81
CA CYS A 219 9.87 -10.88 -12.92
C CYS A 219 9.85 -11.58 -11.55
N HIS A 220 8.71 -12.17 -11.17
CA HIS A 220 8.54 -13.09 -10.04
C HIS A 220 8.08 -14.47 -10.51
N GLU A 221 8.40 -15.51 -9.75
CA GLU A 221 8.02 -16.89 -10.08
C GLU A 221 6.56 -17.20 -9.66
N MET A 222 6.08 -16.47 -8.65
CA MET A 222 4.72 -16.50 -8.11
C MET A 222 4.11 -15.10 -8.08
N ILE A 223 2.91 -14.97 -7.51
CA ILE A 223 2.17 -13.71 -7.44
C ILE A 223 2.97 -12.64 -6.70
N VAL A 224 3.13 -11.48 -7.33
CA VAL A 224 3.52 -10.23 -6.70
C VAL A 224 2.38 -9.79 -5.80
N ASN A 225 2.65 -9.77 -4.51
CA ASN A 225 1.66 -9.51 -3.48
C ASN A 225 1.88 -8.16 -2.78
N ALA A 226 3.09 -7.60 -2.88
CA ALA A 226 3.43 -6.32 -2.26
C ALA A 226 4.17 -5.41 -3.24
N LEU A 227 3.84 -4.13 -3.22
CA LEU A 227 4.53 -3.08 -3.96
C LEU A 227 4.74 -1.86 -3.08
N CYS A 228 5.90 -1.22 -3.22
CA CYS A 228 6.11 0.14 -2.73
C CYS A 228 7.17 0.83 -3.62
N GLY A 229 7.19 2.15 -3.57
CA GLY A 229 8.19 2.93 -4.29
C GLY A 229 8.36 4.31 -3.68
N ASP A 230 9.45 4.95 -4.06
CA ASP A 230 9.77 6.33 -3.72
C ASP A 230 9.99 7.14 -5.02
N GLU A 231 10.71 8.27 -4.93
CA GLU A 231 10.99 9.11 -6.10
C GLU A 231 11.83 8.43 -7.19
N LYS A 232 12.63 7.41 -6.84
CA LYS A 232 13.66 6.83 -7.72
C LYS A 232 13.59 5.32 -7.84
N PHE A 233 12.97 4.66 -6.89
CA PHE A 233 13.02 3.21 -6.75
C PHE A 233 11.61 2.61 -6.70
N LEU A 234 11.48 1.46 -7.35
CA LEU A 234 10.34 0.57 -7.22
C LEU A 234 10.81 -0.72 -6.55
N TYR A 235 10.00 -1.24 -5.62
CA TYR A 235 10.23 -2.52 -4.97
C TYR A 235 8.99 -3.38 -5.06
N SER A 236 9.19 -4.68 -5.26
CA SER A 236 8.12 -5.67 -5.24
C SER A 236 8.47 -6.85 -4.37
N GLY A 237 7.45 -7.45 -3.78
CA GLY A 237 7.52 -8.64 -2.96
C GLY A 237 6.49 -9.66 -3.43
N GLY A 238 6.87 -10.94 -3.45
CA GLY A 238 6.00 -12.00 -3.95
C GLY A 238 5.86 -13.19 -3.01
N TYR A 239 4.95 -14.09 -3.37
CA TYR A 239 4.79 -15.41 -2.77
C TYR A 239 5.92 -16.38 -3.14
N ASP A 240 6.87 -15.94 -3.97
CA ASP A 240 8.13 -16.63 -4.24
C ASP A 240 9.20 -16.32 -3.18
N ASN A 241 8.81 -15.69 -2.06
CA ASN A 241 9.67 -15.28 -0.93
C ASN A 241 10.70 -14.19 -1.25
N LYS A 242 10.63 -13.61 -2.45
CA LYS A 242 11.62 -12.66 -2.94
C LYS A 242 11.13 -11.23 -2.78
N VAL A 243 12.07 -10.34 -2.44
CA VAL A 243 11.94 -8.89 -2.65
C VAL A 243 12.92 -8.46 -3.72
N LYS A 244 12.45 -7.71 -4.70
CA LYS A 244 13.23 -7.22 -5.85
C LYS A 244 13.13 -5.70 -5.94
N GLY A 245 14.18 -5.07 -6.44
CA GLY A 245 14.26 -3.61 -6.55
C GLY A 245 14.69 -3.16 -7.94
N TRP A 246 14.18 -2.01 -8.38
CA TRP A 246 14.47 -1.39 -9.66
C TRP A 246 14.71 0.11 -9.52
N THR A 247 15.55 0.66 -10.41
CA THR A 247 15.83 2.08 -10.56
C THR A 247 15.87 2.48 -12.03
N ASP A 248 16.26 3.72 -12.32
CA ASP A 248 16.32 4.27 -13.67
C ASP A 248 14.95 4.15 -14.37
N LEU A 249 13.87 4.52 -13.66
CA LEU A 249 12.47 4.30 -14.08
C LEU A 249 12.08 5.07 -15.36
N ASP A 250 12.88 6.06 -15.73
CA ASP A 250 12.73 6.87 -16.95
C ASP A 250 13.25 6.19 -18.22
N GLU A 251 14.07 5.15 -18.08
CA GLU A 251 14.63 4.42 -19.20
C GLU A 251 13.60 3.45 -19.80
N GLU A 252 13.79 3.05 -21.06
CA GLU A 252 12.91 2.05 -21.74
C GLU A 252 12.86 0.71 -21.00
N LYS A 253 13.90 0.41 -20.21
CA LYS A 253 13.94 -0.74 -19.32
C LYS A 253 14.62 -0.33 -18.02
N PRO A 254 13.99 -0.59 -16.86
CA PRO A 254 14.55 -0.20 -15.59
C PRO A 254 15.76 -1.07 -15.25
N LYS A 255 16.66 -0.52 -14.47
CA LYS A 255 17.84 -1.23 -13.97
C LYS A 255 17.49 -2.02 -12.71
N ALA A 256 17.76 -3.32 -12.71
CA ALA A 256 17.60 -4.16 -11.53
C ALA A 256 18.68 -3.86 -10.47
N LEU A 257 18.25 -3.72 -9.22
CA LEU A 257 19.11 -3.56 -8.05
C LEU A 257 19.51 -4.91 -7.43
N GLY A 258 18.82 -5.98 -7.80
CA GLY A 258 19.01 -7.35 -7.31
C GLY A 258 17.78 -7.88 -6.57
N GLU A 259 17.94 -9.02 -5.92
CA GLU A 259 16.87 -9.68 -5.16
C GLU A 259 17.37 -10.18 -3.80
N ILE A 260 16.45 -10.30 -2.85
CA ILE A 260 16.66 -10.91 -1.53
C ILE A 260 15.64 -12.03 -1.38
N ASP A 261 16.09 -13.25 -1.07
CA ASP A 261 15.23 -14.36 -0.67
C ASP A 261 15.11 -14.38 0.87
N LEU A 262 13.87 -14.34 1.35
CA LEU A 262 13.55 -14.28 2.78
C LEU A 262 13.17 -15.64 3.36
N GLY A 263 12.97 -16.66 2.50
CA GLY A 263 12.42 -17.97 2.91
C GLY A 263 10.98 -17.92 3.43
N SER A 264 10.28 -16.81 3.27
CA SER A 264 8.89 -16.60 3.70
C SER A 264 8.17 -15.64 2.76
N CYS A 265 6.89 -15.88 2.49
CA CYS A 265 6.08 -15.07 1.59
C CYS A 265 6.08 -13.60 2.02
N VAL A 266 6.14 -12.69 1.05
CA VAL A 266 6.06 -11.26 1.31
C VAL A 266 4.60 -10.80 1.26
N ASN A 267 4.12 -10.28 2.40
CA ASN A 267 2.74 -9.84 2.54
C ASN A 267 2.57 -8.35 2.30
N CYS A 268 3.53 -7.53 2.73
CA CYS A 268 3.48 -6.09 2.56
C CYS A 268 4.89 -5.48 2.52
N LEU A 269 5.01 -4.35 1.82
CA LEU A 269 6.22 -3.54 1.75
C LEU A 269 5.87 -2.09 2.02
N CYS A 270 6.76 -1.36 2.68
CA CYS A 270 6.71 0.10 2.68
C CYS A 270 8.12 0.70 2.61
N CYS A 271 8.25 1.84 1.94
CA CYS A 271 9.49 2.60 1.93
C CYS A 271 9.64 3.35 3.25
N GLY A 272 10.84 3.32 3.81
CA GLY A 272 11.27 4.15 4.92
C GLY A 272 12.16 5.30 4.45
N ASN A 273 12.85 5.93 5.40
CA ASN A 273 13.90 6.91 5.08
C ASN A 273 15.19 6.22 4.59
N ASP A 274 16.10 7.00 4.01
CA ASP A 274 17.46 6.56 3.64
C ASP A 274 17.50 5.30 2.74
N ASN A 275 16.58 5.24 1.77
CA ASN A 275 16.42 4.12 0.83
C ASN A 275 16.20 2.76 1.52
N THR A 276 15.60 2.76 2.70
CA THR A 276 15.25 1.53 3.41
C THR A 276 13.88 1.01 2.97
N VAL A 277 13.76 -0.31 2.94
CA VAL A 277 12.50 -1.00 2.65
C VAL A 277 12.15 -1.87 3.84
N TYR A 278 10.96 -1.66 4.41
CA TYR A 278 10.41 -2.51 5.46
C TYR A 278 9.53 -3.58 4.84
N ILE A 279 9.64 -4.79 5.38
CA ILE A 279 9.06 -6.00 4.80
C ILE A 279 8.31 -6.77 5.88
N ALA A 280 7.05 -7.12 5.62
CA ALA A 280 6.24 -7.99 6.45
C ALA A 280 6.06 -9.34 5.74
N CYS A 281 6.26 -10.42 6.49
CA CYS A 281 6.24 -11.78 5.98
C CYS A 281 5.27 -12.69 6.71
N SER A 282 4.94 -13.83 6.09
CA SER A 282 4.06 -14.85 6.67
C SER A 282 4.62 -15.53 7.94
N ASP A 283 5.91 -15.41 8.21
CA ASP A 283 6.50 -15.88 9.47
C ASP A 283 6.30 -14.93 10.67
N GLY A 284 5.61 -13.80 10.44
CA GLY A 284 5.28 -12.78 11.44
C GLY A 284 6.37 -11.76 11.70
N ILE A 285 7.53 -11.93 11.05
CA ILE A 285 8.73 -11.12 11.29
C ILE A 285 8.73 -9.90 10.38
N ILE A 286 9.10 -8.75 10.96
CA ILE A 286 9.35 -7.51 10.23
C ILE A 286 10.85 -7.42 9.93
N ARG A 287 11.21 -7.07 8.70
CA ARG A 287 12.60 -6.93 8.26
C ARG A 287 12.83 -5.55 7.65
N ARG A 288 14.06 -5.06 7.76
CA ARG A 288 14.53 -3.85 7.06
C ARG A 288 15.64 -4.23 6.10
N ALA A 289 15.48 -3.87 4.84
CA ALA A 289 16.46 -4.12 3.79
C ALA A 289 17.00 -2.82 3.18
N LYS A 290 18.18 -2.93 2.58
CA LYS A 290 18.69 -1.96 1.60
C LYS A 290 19.08 -2.66 0.31
N PHE A 291 18.84 -1.96 -0.80
CA PHE A 291 19.19 -2.40 -2.15
C PHE A 291 20.40 -1.65 -2.73
N LEU A 292 20.91 -0.64 -2.01
CA LEU A 292 22.09 0.17 -2.34
C LEU A 292 23.10 0.16 -1.21
#